data_AF-A0A7X9NJE5-F1
#
_entry.id   AF-A0A7X9NJE5-F1
#
_cell.length_a   1.000
_cell.length_b   1.000
_cell.length_c   1.000
_cell.angle_alpha   90.00
_cell.angle_beta   90.00
_cell.angle_gamma   90.00
#
_symmetry.space_group_name_H-M   'P 1'
#
loop_
_entity.id
_entity.type
_entity.pdbx_description
1 polymer ?
#
loop_
_entity_poly.entity_id
_entity_poly.type
_entity_poly.pdbx_seq_one_letter_code
_entity_poly.pdbx_strand_id
1 'polypeptide(L)'
;MKKIMQAFMAFLCACGLLFQGNNLIAYAAEQYVLHVDTPYGLTTDATYKWAVGMTEYTNTGYNVDVYARLTINGQKVYCIDPLRSTINGAGDYTASALGTYTGNAELNKKLGYINALGYGFNGDMSDEMDFATQIRIWQEMRPGLITNIHPDIQAKIDIINQRLNVMYGNVSFAGSTVTLQGYGKEHAQTLEDTAGLFSQYIDNSTSGIHTERNGNALTIWAEKGDNLNTTVSYDALYAYADPVSQIAYTSPTSQSVGYLGTSSSKQIQIQVKLELGRVQLVKEDFETSDTPQGEATLEGAEFQLIDDTTQEAVGTLTTDAQGNSNVITDLPTDRTYTIVEIKAPNGYKLNEDKAHVDFSSIEAVDNIKSYTGTMKDHIIT
;
A
#
# COMPACT_ATOMS: atom_id res chain seq x y z
N MET A 1 -41.19 -28.10 29.18
CA MET A 1 -42.45 -27.43 28.80
C MET A 1 -42.23 -26.68 27.49
N LYS A 2 -42.95 -27.11 26.43
CA LYS A 2 -43.38 -26.42 25.18
C LYS A 2 -42.39 -25.46 24.47
N LYS A 3 -42.13 -25.47 23.15
CA LYS A 3 -42.56 -26.17 21.91
C LYS A 3 -41.55 -25.72 20.83
N ILE A 4 -40.82 -26.57 20.12
CA ILE A 4 -41.10 -27.12 18.76
C ILE A 4 -41.66 -26.11 17.75
N MET A 5 -40.91 -25.82 16.67
CA MET A 5 -41.40 -25.97 15.29
C MET A 5 -40.26 -26.01 14.24
N GLN A 6 -40.11 -27.17 13.59
CA GLN A 6 -39.47 -27.36 12.28
C GLN A 6 -40.49 -27.11 11.17
N ALA A 7 -40.06 -26.71 9.97
CA ALA A 7 -40.63 -27.11 8.67
C ALA A 7 -39.69 -26.63 7.55
N PHE A 8 -38.96 -27.52 6.87
CA PHE A 8 -39.35 -28.35 5.71
C PHE A 8 -39.23 -27.63 4.36
N MET A 9 -38.20 -28.06 3.63
CA MET A 9 -37.90 -27.80 2.24
C MET A 9 -38.69 -28.80 1.40
N ALA A 10 -39.47 -28.35 0.42
CA ALA A 10 -40.11 -29.20 -0.57
C ALA A 10 -40.05 -28.56 -1.95
N PHE A 11 -39.40 -29.29 -2.85
CA PHE A 11 -39.28 -29.06 -4.28
C PHE A 11 -40.56 -29.56 -4.95
N LEU A 12 -41.18 -28.78 -5.84
CA LEU A 12 -42.12 -29.36 -6.81
C LEU A 12 -42.03 -28.63 -8.15
N CYS A 13 -41.94 -29.44 -9.20
CA CYS A 13 -41.79 -29.11 -10.61
C CYS A 13 -43.16 -29.15 -11.31
N ALA A 14 -43.22 -28.46 -12.45
CA ALA A 14 -44.09 -28.67 -13.61
C ALA A 14 -45.42 -27.87 -13.77
N CYS A 15 -45.36 -26.99 -14.78
CA CYS A 15 -46.29 -26.81 -15.91
C CYS A 15 -47.66 -26.12 -15.72
N GLY A 16 -47.91 -25.12 -16.58
CA GLY A 16 -49.24 -24.83 -17.11
C GLY A 16 -49.83 -23.45 -16.82
N LEU A 17 -49.55 -22.50 -17.73
CA LEU A 17 -50.38 -21.37 -18.20
C LEU A 17 -51.63 -20.97 -17.39
N LEU A 18 -51.75 -19.68 -17.06
CA LEU A 18 -52.90 -18.83 -17.44
C LEU A 18 -52.51 -17.35 -17.31
N PHE A 19 -52.58 -16.63 -18.43
CA PHE A 19 -52.54 -15.17 -18.50
C PHE A 19 -53.75 -14.56 -17.81
N GLN A 20 -53.58 -13.49 -17.02
CA GLN A 20 -54.20 -12.17 -17.23
C GLN A 20 -53.92 -11.24 -16.06
N GLY A 21 -53.49 -10.01 -16.37
CA GLY A 21 -53.50 -8.88 -15.43
C GLY A 21 -52.14 -8.44 -14.90
N ASN A 22 -51.16 -8.19 -15.77
CA ASN A 22 -50.02 -7.36 -15.39
C ASN A 22 -50.53 -5.93 -15.13
N ASN A 23 -50.75 -5.59 -13.85
CA ASN A 23 -50.51 -4.23 -13.39
C ASN A 23 -49.02 -3.97 -13.55
N LEU A 24 -48.62 -3.58 -14.77
CA LEU A 24 -47.38 -2.85 -14.97
C LEU A 24 -47.54 -1.52 -14.24
N ILE A 25 -47.15 -1.50 -12.96
CA ILE A 25 -46.67 -0.25 -12.39
C ILE A 25 -45.42 0.06 -13.22
N ALA A 26 -45.59 0.91 -14.23
CA ALA A 26 -44.46 1.57 -14.85
C ALA A 26 -43.75 2.31 -13.72
N TYR A 27 -42.59 1.80 -13.29
CA TYR A 27 -41.62 2.64 -12.61
C TYR A 27 -41.30 3.73 -13.64
N ALA A 28 -41.87 4.92 -13.45
CA ALA A 28 -41.40 6.08 -14.19
C ALA A 28 -39.89 6.12 -13.99
N ALA A 29 -39.13 6.01 -15.08
CA ALA A 29 -37.69 6.19 -15.01
C ALA A 29 -37.47 7.52 -14.27
N GLU A 30 -36.70 7.50 -13.19
CA GLU A 30 -36.39 8.73 -12.47
C GLU A 30 -35.85 9.73 -13.49
N GLN A 31 -36.61 10.79 -13.71
CA GLN A 31 -36.21 11.81 -14.66
C GLN A 31 -34.99 12.50 -14.05
N TYR A 32 -33.83 12.38 -14.70
CA TYR A 32 -32.63 13.08 -14.27
C TYR A 32 -32.80 14.56 -14.57
N VAL A 33 -33.12 15.33 -13.53
CA VAL A 33 -33.29 16.78 -13.62
C VAL A 33 -32.05 17.47 -13.09
N LEU A 34 -31.43 18.31 -13.93
CA LEU A 34 -30.30 19.14 -13.52
C LEU A 34 -30.79 20.34 -12.71
N HIS A 35 -30.26 20.50 -11.51
CA HIS A 35 -30.39 21.70 -10.70
C HIS A 35 -29.09 22.49 -10.71
N VAL A 36 -29.22 23.80 -10.90
CA VAL A 36 -28.10 24.74 -11.01
C VAL A 36 -28.31 25.85 -9.99
N ASP A 37 -27.32 26.04 -9.12
CA ASP A 37 -27.25 27.15 -8.17
C ASP A 37 -26.00 28.00 -8.50
N THR A 38 -26.18 29.30 -8.68
CA THR A 38 -25.11 30.27 -9.00
C THR A 38 -25.00 31.27 -7.86
N PRO A 39 -24.39 30.88 -6.72
CA PRO A 39 -24.45 31.63 -5.48
C PRO A 39 -23.84 33.04 -5.58
N TYR A 40 -22.97 33.28 -6.56
CA TYR A 40 -22.28 34.55 -6.78
C TYR A 40 -22.73 35.29 -8.06
N GLY A 41 -23.83 34.84 -8.68
CA GLY A 41 -24.42 35.45 -9.87
C GLY A 41 -23.67 35.15 -11.17
N LEU A 42 -24.19 35.70 -12.27
CA LEU A 42 -23.63 35.58 -13.61
C LEU A 42 -22.80 36.83 -13.95
N THR A 43 -21.74 36.65 -14.73
CA THR A 43 -20.91 37.75 -15.25
C THR A 43 -20.27 37.37 -16.57
N THR A 44 -19.89 38.38 -17.37
CA THR A 44 -19.03 38.23 -18.54
C THR A 44 -17.61 38.74 -18.29
N ASP A 45 -17.31 39.20 -17.08
CA ASP A 45 -15.99 39.63 -16.66
C ASP A 45 -15.16 38.41 -16.21
N ALA A 46 -14.23 37.98 -17.06
CA ALA A 46 -13.34 36.86 -16.78
C ALA A 46 -12.36 37.12 -15.62
N THR A 47 -12.24 38.36 -15.12
CA THR A 47 -11.39 38.69 -13.97
C THR A 47 -12.11 38.52 -12.63
N TYR A 48 -13.43 38.35 -12.65
CA TYR A 48 -14.22 38.09 -11.45
C TYR A 48 -13.81 36.76 -10.81
N LYS A 49 -13.67 36.73 -9.47
CA LYS A 49 -13.20 35.55 -8.73
C LYS A 49 -13.96 34.27 -9.06
N TRP A 50 -15.26 34.37 -9.27
CA TRP A 50 -16.16 33.25 -9.56
C TRP A 50 -16.42 33.06 -11.04
N ALA A 51 -15.53 33.56 -11.90
CA ALA A 51 -15.56 33.38 -13.34
C ALA A 51 -14.24 32.80 -13.84
N VAL A 52 -14.28 32.23 -15.04
CA VAL A 52 -13.12 31.74 -15.77
C VAL A 52 -13.27 32.04 -17.25
N GLY A 53 -12.19 32.42 -17.91
CA GLY A 53 -12.18 32.65 -19.35
C GLY A 53 -12.01 31.35 -20.13
N MET A 54 -12.40 31.37 -21.39
CA MET A 54 -12.23 30.27 -22.35
C MET A 54 -11.65 30.77 -23.66
N THR A 55 -10.82 29.95 -24.31
CA THR A 55 -10.27 30.24 -25.65
C THR A 55 -11.29 30.08 -26.76
N GLU A 56 -12.36 29.30 -26.51
CA GLU A 56 -13.46 29.04 -27.42
C GLU A 56 -14.78 29.59 -26.83
N TYR A 57 -15.75 29.84 -27.71
CA TYR A 57 -17.08 30.29 -27.32
C TYR A 57 -18.02 29.12 -27.12
N THR A 58 -18.91 29.22 -26.14
CA THR A 58 -20.04 28.32 -25.97
C THR A 58 -21.00 28.42 -27.15
N ASN A 59 -21.91 27.44 -27.26
CA ASN A 59 -22.99 27.44 -28.25
C ASN A 59 -23.95 28.65 -28.17
N THR A 60 -23.86 29.48 -27.13
CA THR A 60 -24.63 30.73 -26.98
C THR A 60 -23.77 31.99 -27.11
N GLY A 61 -22.49 31.85 -27.48
CA GLY A 61 -21.62 32.98 -27.82
C GLY A 61 -20.88 33.62 -26.64
N TYR A 62 -20.72 32.92 -25.53
CA TYR A 62 -19.92 33.38 -24.39
C TYR A 62 -18.58 32.62 -24.33
N ASN A 63 -17.49 33.31 -24.02
CA ASN A 63 -16.18 32.72 -23.76
C ASN A 63 -15.78 32.86 -22.28
N VAL A 64 -16.77 32.99 -21.40
CA VAL A 64 -16.61 33.06 -19.95
C VAL A 64 -17.62 32.09 -19.35
N ASP A 65 -17.18 31.34 -18.35
CA ASP A 65 -18.06 30.51 -17.51
C ASP A 65 -17.93 30.94 -16.04
N VAL A 66 -18.91 30.61 -15.22
CA VAL A 66 -18.99 31.01 -13.81
C VAL A 66 -19.15 29.81 -12.88
N TYR A 67 -18.82 30.00 -11.61
CA TYR A 67 -19.05 28.98 -10.60
C TYR A 67 -20.55 28.69 -10.45
N ALA A 68 -20.89 27.41 -10.58
CA ALA A 68 -22.21 26.90 -10.32
C ALA A 68 -22.12 25.58 -9.55
N ARG A 69 -23.04 25.37 -8.60
CA ARG A 69 -23.26 24.08 -7.96
C ARG A 69 -24.29 23.32 -8.79
N LEU A 70 -23.90 22.14 -9.24
CA LEU A 70 -24.72 21.29 -10.10
C LEU A 70 -25.13 20.04 -9.33
N THR A 71 -26.42 19.70 -9.38
CA THR A 71 -26.91 18.43 -8.84
C THR A 71 -27.91 17.75 -9.77
N ILE A 72 -27.90 16.42 -9.78
CA ILE A 72 -28.96 15.59 -10.35
C ILE A 72 -29.47 14.68 -9.24
N ASN A 73 -30.77 14.67 -8.98
CA ASN A 73 -31.41 13.89 -7.91
C ASN A 73 -30.75 14.13 -6.52
N GLY A 74 -30.34 15.37 -6.23
CA GLY A 74 -29.64 15.74 -4.98
C GLY A 74 -28.18 15.31 -4.91
N GLN A 75 -27.67 14.58 -5.89
CA GLN A 75 -26.27 14.17 -5.99
C GLN A 75 -25.44 15.23 -6.71
N LYS A 76 -24.29 15.59 -6.14
CA LYS A 76 -23.33 16.50 -6.77
C LYS A 76 -22.83 15.94 -8.09
N VAL A 77 -22.81 16.77 -9.12
CA VAL A 77 -22.22 16.48 -10.43
C VAL A 77 -21.33 17.63 -10.86
N TYR A 78 -20.47 17.39 -11.84
CA TYR A 78 -19.61 18.40 -12.45
C TYR A 78 -19.93 18.53 -13.93
N CYS A 79 -19.80 19.72 -14.50
CA CYS A 79 -19.84 19.89 -15.95
C CYS A 79 -18.69 19.10 -16.59
N ILE A 80 -19.02 18.37 -17.66
CA ILE A 80 -18.05 17.65 -18.50
C ILE A 80 -18.11 18.11 -19.98
N ASP A 81 -18.88 19.17 -20.26
CA ASP A 81 -19.09 19.74 -21.60
C ASP A 81 -19.08 21.29 -21.56
N PRO A 82 -17.92 21.91 -21.29
CA PRO A 82 -17.82 23.34 -20.97
C PRO A 82 -18.20 24.30 -22.11
N LEU A 83 -18.29 23.82 -23.36
CA LEU A 83 -18.70 24.66 -24.50
C LEU A 83 -20.20 24.68 -24.74
N ARG A 84 -20.96 24.12 -23.82
CA ARG A 84 -22.40 24.02 -23.93
C ARG A 84 -23.06 24.73 -22.76
N SER A 85 -24.08 25.54 -23.06
CA SER A 85 -24.82 26.24 -22.02
C SER A 85 -25.60 25.29 -21.12
N THR A 86 -25.59 25.64 -19.84
CA THR A 86 -26.34 24.94 -18.80
C THR A 86 -27.78 25.44 -18.74
N ILE A 87 -28.75 24.53 -18.64
CA ILE A 87 -30.17 24.87 -18.44
C ILE A 87 -30.63 24.29 -17.10
N ASN A 88 -30.98 25.17 -16.15
CA ASN A 88 -31.58 24.76 -14.88
C ASN A 88 -32.97 24.14 -15.10
N GLY A 89 -33.23 23.00 -14.49
CA GLY A 89 -34.47 22.24 -14.64
C GLY A 89 -34.54 21.38 -15.91
N ALA A 90 -33.46 21.28 -16.70
CA ALA A 90 -33.41 20.37 -17.83
C ALA A 90 -33.56 18.92 -17.35
N GLY A 91 -34.55 18.21 -17.89
CA GLY A 91 -34.94 16.86 -17.51
C GLY A 91 -34.83 15.83 -18.63
N ASP A 92 -34.06 16.13 -19.69
CA ASP A 92 -33.87 15.32 -20.90
C ASP A 92 -32.54 14.55 -20.88
N TYR A 93 -32.00 14.30 -19.68
CA TYR A 93 -30.73 13.61 -19.49
C TYR A 93 -30.85 12.09 -19.61
N THR A 94 -29.84 11.48 -20.23
CA THR A 94 -29.63 10.02 -20.25
C THR A 94 -28.34 9.67 -19.54
N ALA A 95 -28.35 8.59 -18.77
CA ALA A 95 -27.19 8.12 -18.02
C ALA A 95 -26.41 7.05 -18.81
N SER A 96 -25.09 7.15 -18.79
CA SER A 96 -24.17 6.13 -19.31
C SER A 96 -22.91 6.06 -18.44
N ALA A 97 -22.13 4.99 -18.57
CA ALA A 97 -20.82 4.95 -17.92
C ALA A 97 -19.92 6.09 -18.45
N LEU A 98 -19.22 6.81 -17.58
CA LEU A 98 -18.35 7.93 -17.99
C LEU A 98 -17.25 7.48 -18.97
N GLY A 99 -16.77 6.24 -18.86
CA GLY A 99 -15.83 5.66 -19.81
C GLY A 99 -16.37 5.58 -21.24
N THR A 100 -17.67 5.36 -21.42
CA THR A 100 -18.33 5.38 -22.74
C THR A 100 -18.37 6.78 -23.32
N TYR A 101 -18.66 7.78 -22.48
CA TYR A 101 -18.69 9.19 -22.89
C TYR A 101 -17.30 9.71 -23.28
N THR A 102 -16.31 9.45 -22.43
CA THR A 102 -14.94 9.92 -22.63
C THR A 102 -14.18 9.14 -23.71
N GLY A 103 -14.52 7.87 -23.92
CA GLY A 103 -13.79 6.96 -24.81
C GLY A 103 -12.34 6.71 -24.36
N ASN A 104 -11.98 7.09 -23.13
CA ASN A 104 -10.60 7.09 -22.64
C ASN A 104 -10.55 6.67 -21.17
N ALA A 105 -10.02 5.47 -20.91
CA ALA A 105 -9.91 4.90 -19.57
C ALA A 105 -8.95 5.67 -18.65
N GLU A 106 -7.85 6.22 -19.19
CA GLU A 106 -6.88 7.00 -18.43
C GLU A 106 -7.48 8.34 -17.99
N LEU A 107 -8.18 9.02 -18.90
CA LEU A 107 -8.94 10.23 -18.58
C LEU A 107 -10.00 9.94 -17.52
N ASN A 108 -10.79 8.87 -17.69
CA ASN A 108 -11.80 8.47 -16.71
C ASN A 108 -11.17 8.27 -15.31
N LYS A 109 -10.03 7.56 -15.21
CA LYS A 109 -9.30 7.39 -13.95
C LYS A 109 -8.84 8.73 -13.38
N LYS A 110 -8.28 9.61 -14.22
CA LYS A 110 -7.78 10.93 -13.82
C LYS A 110 -8.88 11.84 -13.26
N LEU A 111 -10.06 11.83 -13.87
CA LEU A 111 -11.23 12.55 -13.35
C LEU A 111 -11.66 12.02 -11.98
N GLY A 112 -11.61 10.70 -11.79
CA GLY A 112 -11.88 10.10 -10.48
C GLY A 112 -10.87 10.50 -9.40
N TYR A 113 -9.59 10.69 -9.75
CA TYR A 113 -8.59 11.25 -8.83
C TYR A 113 -8.83 12.73 -8.54
N ILE A 114 -9.14 13.55 -9.55
CA ILE A 114 -9.45 14.97 -9.34
C ILE A 114 -10.63 15.11 -8.38
N ASN A 115 -11.68 14.31 -8.55
CA ASN A 115 -12.82 14.27 -7.64
C ASN A 115 -12.40 13.85 -6.22
N ALA A 116 -11.62 12.78 -6.07
CA ALA A 116 -11.15 12.28 -4.78
C ALA A 116 -10.30 13.30 -4.01
N LEU A 117 -9.50 14.10 -4.73
CA LEU A 117 -8.45 14.96 -4.17
C LEU A 117 -8.83 16.45 -4.15
N GLY A 118 -10.00 16.79 -4.68
CA GLY A 118 -10.54 18.14 -4.71
C GLY A 118 -11.52 18.40 -3.56
N TYR A 119 -12.72 18.86 -3.92
CA TYR A 119 -13.79 19.19 -2.98
C TYR A 119 -14.10 18.05 -2.00
N GLY A 120 -14.08 18.36 -0.71
CA GLY A 120 -14.33 17.42 0.39
C GLY A 120 -13.10 16.67 0.90
N PHE A 121 -11.98 16.65 0.16
CA PHE A 121 -10.75 16.02 0.62
C PHE A 121 -10.23 16.71 1.90
N ASN A 122 -9.95 15.92 2.94
CA ASN A 122 -9.63 16.40 4.29
C ASN A 122 -10.62 17.43 4.85
N GLY A 123 -11.90 17.35 4.43
CA GLY A 123 -12.97 18.22 4.92
C GLY A 123 -13.04 19.60 4.28
N ASP A 124 -12.25 19.91 3.25
CA ASP A 124 -12.34 21.20 2.54
C ASP A 124 -13.58 21.25 1.65
N MET A 125 -14.67 21.77 2.19
CA MET A 125 -15.94 21.99 1.49
C MET A 125 -16.14 23.45 1.05
N SER A 126 -15.05 24.20 0.84
CA SER A 126 -15.15 25.58 0.36
C SER A 126 -15.61 25.66 -1.09
N ASP A 127 -16.33 26.72 -1.42
CA ASP A 127 -16.74 27.01 -2.80
C ASP A 127 -15.52 27.21 -3.71
N GLU A 128 -14.41 27.75 -3.19
CA GLU A 128 -13.16 27.87 -3.94
C GLU A 128 -12.58 26.51 -4.34
N MET A 129 -12.59 25.53 -3.43
CA MET A 129 -12.14 24.17 -3.75
C MET A 129 -13.10 23.47 -4.70
N ASP A 130 -14.40 23.72 -4.57
CA ASP A 130 -15.41 23.21 -5.50
C ASP A 130 -15.18 23.72 -6.93
N PHE A 131 -15.04 25.03 -7.08
CA PHE A 131 -14.80 25.65 -8.38
C PHE A 131 -13.45 25.22 -8.97
N ALA A 132 -12.40 25.14 -8.14
CA ALA A 132 -11.11 24.62 -8.55
C ALA A 132 -11.21 23.17 -9.05
N THR A 133 -12.01 22.33 -8.40
CA THR A 133 -12.26 20.95 -8.83
C THR A 133 -12.94 20.92 -10.20
N GLN A 134 -13.98 21.74 -10.40
CA GLN A 134 -14.67 21.88 -11.68
C GLN A 134 -13.73 22.35 -12.80
N ILE A 135 -12.92 23.39 -12.55
CA ILE A 135 -11.96 23.91 -13.54
C ILE A 135 -10.91 22.85 -13.86
N ARG A 136 -10.39 22.14 -12.84
CA ARG A 136 -9.38 21.10 -13.02
C ARG A 136 -9.91 19.93 -13.85
N ILE A 137 -11.19 19.58 -13.72
CA ILE A 137 -11.90 18.63 -14.60
C ILE A 137 -11.90 19.14 -16.03
N TRP A 138 -12.28 20.39 -16.27
CA TRP A 138 -12.29 20.97 -17.62
C TRP A 138 -10.91 21.01 -18.28
N GLN A 139 -9.85 21.27 -17.51
CA GLN A 139 -8.47 21.23 -18.01
C GLN A 139 -8.07 19.83 -18.54
N GLU A 140 -8.70 18.76 -18.04
CA GLU A 140 -8.51 17.41 -18.59
C GLU A 140 -9.46 17.09 -19.74
N MET A 141 -10.72 17.51 -19.63
CA MET A 141 -11.73 17.27 -20.65
C MET A 141 -11.39 17.98 -21.97
N ARG A 142 -10.83 19.20 -21.88
CA ARG A 142 -10.42 20.02 -23.01
C ARG A 142 -9.12 20.78 -22.68
N PRO A 143 -7.95 20.16 -22.87
CA PRO A 143 -6.67 20.79 -22.63
C PRO A 143 -6.50 22.10 -23.41
N GLY A 144 -6.09 23.17 -22.73
CA GLY A 144 -5.88 24.50 -23.33
C GLY A 144 -7.14 25.36 -23.46
N LEU A 145 -8.32 24.88 -23.05
CA LEU A 145 -9.55 25.67 -23.12
C LEU A 145 -9.57 26.80 -22.08
N ILE A 146 -9.24 26.49 -20.84
CA ILE A 146 -9.43 27.37 -19.67
C ILE A 146 -8.34 28.45 -19.61
N THR A 147 -8.77 29.70 -19.37
CA THR A 147 -7.93 30.90 -19.22
C THR A 147 -8.41 31.78 -18.07
N ASN A 148 -7.65 32.81 -17.68
CA ASN A 148 -8.07 33.83 -16.70
C ASN A 148 -8.60 33.26 -15.36
N ILE A 149 -7.87 32.33 -14.75
CA ILE A 149 -8.24 31.78 -13.44
C ILE A 149 -7.83 32.78 -12.36
N HIS A 150 -8.77 33.16 -11.49
CA HIS A 150 -8.47 34.04 -10.35
C HIS A 150 -7.42 33.40 -9.41
N PRO A 151 -6.46 34.16 -8.85
CA PRO A 151 -5.38 33.62 -8.02
C PRO A 151 -5.82 32.72 -6.86
N ASP A 152 -6.89 33.08 -6.13
CA ASP A 152 -7.44 32.25 -5.04
C ASP A 152 -7.87 30.86 -5.52
N ILE A 153 -8.47 30.77 -6.71
CA ILE A 153 -8.94 29.52 -7.30
C ILE A 153 -7.75 28.74 -7.86
N GLN A 154 -6.79 29.43 -8.48
CA GLN A 154 -5.55 28.81 -8.94
C GLN A 154 -4.77 28.17 -7.78
N ALA A 155 -4.71 28.82 -6.61
CA ALA A 155 -4.08 28.25 -5.43
C ALA A 155 -4.73 26.93 -4.98
N LYS A 156 -6.06 26.80 -5.10
CA LYS A 156 -6.77 25.54 -4.85
C LYS A 156 -6.48 24.49 -5.92
N ILE A 157 -6.41 24.88 -7.19
CA ILE A 157 -5.99 24.00 -8.29
C ILE A 157 -4.56 23.47 -8.04
N ASP A 158 -3.65 24.32 -7.56
CA ASP A 158 -2.28 23.95 -7.25
C ASP A 158 -2.21 22.91 -6.13
N ILE A 159 -3.09 23.03 -5.11
CA ILE A 159 -3.24 21.99 -4.06
C ILE A 159 -3.71 20.66 -4.67
N ILE A 160 -4.69 20.68 -5.58
CA ILE A 160 -5.13 19.46 -6.29
C ILE A 160 -3.97 18.87 -7.10
N ASN A 161 -3.19 19.70 -7.78
CA ASN A 161 -2.03 19.27 -8.56
C ASN A 161 -0.92 18.65 -7.70
N GLN A 162 -0.64 19.22 -6.53
CA GLN A 162 0.30 18.64 -5.57
C GLN A 162 -0.14 17.25 -5.11
N ARG A 163 -1.44 17.07 -4.83
CA ARG A 163 -2.01 15.77 -4.46
C ARG A 163 -1.96 14.77 -5.63
N LEU A 164 -2.30 15.21 -6.84
CA LEU A 164 -2.16 14.39 -8.05
C LEU A 164 -0.71 13.97 -8.30
N ASN A 165 0.26 14.83 -8.00
CA ASN A 165 1.69 14.48 -8.11
C ASN A 165 2.06 13.30 -7.20
N VAL A 166 1.45 13.18 -6.01
CA VAL A 166 1.63 11.99 -5.15
C VAL A 166 1.07 10.73 -5.82
N MET A 167 -0.11 10.84 -6.44
CA MET A 167 -0.75 9.70 -7.12
C MET A 167 0.02 9.22 -8.35
N TYR A 168 0.69 10.11 -9.07
CA TYR A 168 1.42 9.77 -10.29
C TYR A 168 2.91 9.52 -10.05
N GLY A 169 3.51 10.21 -9.08
CA GLY A 169 4.91 10.06 -8.71
C GLY A 169 5.21 8.75 -7.98
N ASN A 170 6.47 8.32 -8.00
CA ASN A 170 6.90 7.07 -7.40
C ASN A 170 7.75 7.33 -6.16
N VAL A 171 7.37 6.70 -5.04
CA VAL A 171 8.22 6.60 -3.85
C VAL A 171 9.43 5.75 -4.20
N SER A 172 10.63 6.21 -3.83
CA SER A 172 11.91 5.68 -4.29
C SER A 172 12.11 4.20 -3.93
N PHE A 173 11.59 3.76 -2.79
CA PHE A 173 11.64 2.39 -2.32
C PHE A 173 10.36 1.59 -2.60
N ALA A 174 9.44 2.09 -3.42
CA ALA A 174 8.23 1.36 -3.76
C ALA A 174 8.56 0.04 -4.48
N GLY A 175 8.05 -1.08 -3.97
CA GLY A 175 8.28 -2.41 -4.52
C GLY A 175 9.61 -3.05 -4.13
N SER A 176 10.41 -2.41 -3.26
CA SER A 176 11.70 -2.97 -2.83
C SER A 176 11.52 -4.17 -1.90
N THR A 177 12.59 -4.96 -1.78
CA THR A 177 12.76 -5.94 -0.72
C THR A 177 13.77 -5.41 0.30
N VAL A 178 13.43 -5.47 1.58
CA VAL A 178 14.31 -5.22 2.71
C VAL A 178 14.67 -6.54 3.35
N THR A 179 15.96 -6.81 3.47
CA THR A 179 16.47 -7.94 4.25
C THR A 179 17.00 -7.41 5.58
N LEU A 180 16.33 -7.78 6.66
CA LEU A 180 16.79 -7.60 8.03
C LEU A 180 17.72 -8.76 8.38
N GLN A 181 18.74 -8.47 9.18
CA GLN A 181 19.79 -9.44 9.52
C GLN A 181 19.72 -9.93 10.97
N GLY A 182 18.75 -9.48 11.75
CA GLY A 182 18.60 -9.83 13.17
C GLY A 182 17.29 -9.28 13.74
N TYR A 183 16.99 -9.68 14.98
CA TYR A 183 15.87 -9.12 15.75
C TYR A 183 16.30 -7.89 16.53
N GLY A 184 15.36 -6.98 16.78
CA GLY A 184 15.59 -5.75 17.52
C GLY A 184 15.87 -4.55 16.62
N LYS A 185 15.60 -3.36 17.15
CA LYS A 185 15.72 -2.09 16.42
C LYS A 185 17.16 -1.75 16.05
N GLU A 186 18.15 -2.34 16.71
CA GLU A 186 19.56 -2.24 16.35
C GLU A 186 19.89 -2.85 14.98
N HIS A 187 19.06 -3.76 14.46
CA HIS A 187 19.16 -4.34 13.13
C HIS A 187 18.18 -3.70 12.12
N ALA A 188 17.59 -2.56 12.47
CA ALA A 188 16.64 -1.88 11.62
C ALA A 188 17.27 -1.39 10.31
N GLN A 189 16.47 -1.40 9.24
CA GLN A 189 16.83 -0.80 7.96
C GLN A 189 15.99 0.45 7.75
N THR A 190 16.62 1.53 7.27
CA THR A 190 15.93 2.78 6.95
C THR A 190 15.95 3.03 5.45
N LEU A 191 14.76 3.18 4.88
CA LEU A 191 14.53 3.50 3.49
C LEU A 191 14.21 4.99 3.34
N GLU A 192 14.88 5.66 2.41
CA GLU A 192 14.70 7.09 2.16
C GLU A 192 13.97 7.31 0.84
N ASP A 193 12.89 8.09 0.87
CA ASP A 193 12.24 8.53 -0.36
C ASP A 193 12.82 9.85 -0.88
N THR A 194 13.77 9.73 -1.81
CA THR A 194 14.41 10.86 -2.50
C THR A 194 13.44 11.70 -3.34
N ALA A 195 12.27 11.17 -3.70
CA ALA A 195 11.24 11.91 -4.43
C ALA A 195 10.39 12.81 -3.50
N GLY A 196 10.48 12.61 -2.18
CA GLY A 196 9.80 13.42 -1.18
C GLY A 196 8.29 13.23 -1.10
N LEU A 197 7.77 12.10 -1.58
CA LEU A 197 6.34 11.81 -1.69
C LEU A 197 5.82 10.98 -0.51
N PHE A 198 6.66 10.14 0.10
CA PHE A 198 6.23 9.17 1.11
C PHE A 198 5.53 9.78 2.33
N SER A 199 5.87 11.01 2.71
CA SER A 199 5.21 11.75 3.79
C SER A 199 3.70 11.96 3.58
N GLN A 200 3.21 11.80 2.35
CA GLN A 200 1.80 11.92 1.97
C GLN A 200 1.06 10.57 1.97
N TYR A 201 1.73 9.49 2.34
CA TYR A 201 1.12 8.17 2.46
C TYR A 201 0.58 7.94 3.88
N ILE A 202 -0.46 7.10 4.00
CA ILE A 202 -1.07 6.72 5.26
C ILE A 202 -0.67 5.29 5.65
N ASP A 203 -0.60 5.04 6.95
CA ASP A 203 -0.26 3.73 7.51
C ASP A 203 -1.40 2.74 7.28
N ASN A 204 -1.06 1.59 6.71
CA ASN A 204 -1.94 0.42 6.79
C ASN A 204 -1.46 -0.43 7.97
N SER A 205 -2.39 -1.00 8.75
CA SER A 205 -2.01 -1.86 9.86
C SER A 205 -1.28 -3.10 9.34
N THR A 206 0.02 -3.22 9.62
CA THR A 206 0.81 -4.41 9.31
C THR A 206 0.97 -5.24 10.58
N SER A 207 0.47 -6.46 10.58
CA SER A 207 0.69 -7.41 11.66
C SER A 207 2.06 -8.07 11.49
N GLY A 208 2.84 -8.14 12.57
CA GLY A 208 4.07 -8.93 12.64
C GLY A 208 5.29 -8.31 11.98
N ILE A 209 5.37 -6.99 11.85
CA ILE A 209 6.61 -6.25 11.60
C ILE A 209 6.48 -4.84 12.15
N HIS A 210 7.58 -4.29 12.66
CA HIS A 210 7.60 -2.96 13.23
C HIS A 210 8.08 -1.93 12.21
N THR A 211 7.41 -0.78 12.20
CA THR A 211 7.79 0.34 11.34
C THR A 211 7.74 1.66 12.11
N GLU A 212 8.60 2.59 11.72
CA GLU A 212 8.62 3.97 12.22
C GLU A 212 8.85 4.92 11.04
N ARG A 213 8.10 6.02 11.03
CA ARG A 213 8.19 7.04 9.97
C ARG A 213 8.80 8.32 10.50
N ASN A 214 9.69 8.90 9.71
CA ASN A 214 10.23 10.24 9.95
C ASN A 214 10.25 11.03 8.64
N GLY A 215 9.20 11.82 8.39
CA GLY A 215 9.04 12.53 7.13
C GLY A 215 8.91 11.59 5.94
N ASN A 216 9.94 11.55 5.09
CA ASN A 216 10.02 10.70 3.90
C ASN A 216 10.85 9.42 4.12
N ALA A 217 11.31 9.19 5.35
CA ALA A 217 12.04 8.00 5.74
C ALA A 217 11.11 6.96 6.38
N LEU A 218 11.40 5.69 6.11
CA LEU A 218 10.74 4.53 6.71
C LEU A 218 11.79 3.60 7.33
N THR A 219 11.76 3.48 8.66
CA THR A 219 12.58 2.53 9.41
C THR A 219 11.77 1.26 9.68
N ILE A 220 12.35 0.10 9.42
CA ILE A 220 11.70 -1.22 9.53
C ILE A 220 12.59 -2.14 10.39
N TRP A 221 12.00 -2.86 11.34
CA TRP A 221 12.69 -3.89 12.12
C TRP A 221 11.74 -5.02 12.52
N ALA A 222 12.32 -6.15 12.92
CA ALA A 222 11.59 -7.32 13.40
C ALA A 222 11.90 -7.57 14.87
N GLU A 223 10.90 -8.04 15.61
CA GLU A 223 11.04 -8.52 16.99
C GLU A 223 10.78 -10.02 17.06
N LYS A 224 11.27 -10.68 18.10
CA LYS A 224 11.04 -12.12 18.26
C LYS A 224 9.54 -12.41 18.42
N GLY A 225 9.00 -13.27 17.56
CA GLY A 225 7.57 -13.61 17.50
C GLY A 225 6.82 -12.93 16.36
N ASP A 226 7.47 -12.05 15.60
CA ASP A 226 6.94 -11.45 14.38
C ASP A 226 6.74 -12.46 13.24
N ASN A 227 5.95 -12.06 12.23
CA ASN A 227 5.71 -12.87 11.04
C ASN A 227 6.70 -12.47 9.93
N LEU A 228 7.73 -13.29 9.76
CA LEU A 228 9.01 -12.95 9.11
C LEU A 228 9.02 -12.96 7.58
N ASN A 229 7.87 -13.24 6.94
CA ASN A 229 7.71 -13.13 5.50
C ASN A 229 6.45 -12.34 5.20
N THR A 230 6.55 -11.02 5.38
CA THR A 230 5.41 -10.12 5.32
C THR A 230 5.66 -8.98 4.34
N THR A 231 4.57 -8.37 3.91
CA THR A 231 4.59 -7.19 3.05
C THR A 231 4.03 -6.01 3.83
N VAL A 232 4.80 -4.94 3.91
CA VAL A 232 4.34 -3.66 4.45
C VAL A 232 3.69 -2.88 3.31
N SER A 233 2.50 -2.35 3.53
CA SER A 233 1.76 -1.59 2.52
C SER A 233 1.40 -0.21 3.02
N TYR A 234 1.38 0.77 2.12
CA TYR A 234 0.94 2.14 2.42
C TYR A 234 0.09 2.67 1.28
N ASP A 235 -0.93 3.46 1.63
CA ASP A 235 -1.86 4.04 0.66
C ASP A 235 -1.59 5.55 0.52
N ALA A 236 -1.56 6.06 -0.71
CA ALA A 236 -1.34 7.49 -0.96
C ALA A 236 -2.58 8.30 -0.56
N LEU A 237 -2.42 9.29 0.34
CA LEU A 237 -3.39 10.33 0.71
C LEU A 237 -4.69 9.87 1.39
N TYR A 238 -5.29 8.76 0.97
CA TYR A 238 -6.54 8.20 1.50
C TYR A 238 -6.49 6.67 1.44
N ALA A 239 -7.28 6.03 2.30
CA ALA A 239 -7.35 4.57 2.39
C ALA A 239 -7.81 3.95 1.08
N TYR A 240 -7.17 2.84 0.71
CA TYR A 240 -7.57 2.06 -0.44
C TYR A 240 -9.00 1.56 -0.25
N ALA A 241 -9.80 1.77 -1.30
CA ALA A 241 -11.12 1.22 -1.45
C ALA A 241 -11.33 0.87 -2.92
N ASP A 242 -12.25 -0.06 -3.18
CA ASP A 242 -12.68 -0.36 -4.54
C ASP A 242 -13.21 0.92 -5.20
N PRO A 243 -12.89 1.14 -6.49
CA PRO A 243 -13.21 2.39 -7.15
C PRO A 243 -14.73 2.54 -7.28
N VAL A 244 -15.24 3.74 -7.02
CA VAL A 244 -16.65 4.06 -7.20
C VAL A 244 -16.90 4.39 -8.68
N SER A 245 -17.91 3.76 -9.27
CA SER A 245 -18.30 3.96 -10.66
C SER A 245 -18.66 5.43 -10.95
N GLN A 246 -18.32 5.87 -12.16
CA GLN A 246 -18.59 7.23 -12.63
C GLN A 246 -19.64 7.21 -13.74
N ILE A 247 -20.53 8.20 -13.75
CA ILE A 247 -21.69 8.28 -14.65
C ILE A 247 -21.62 9.58 -15.43
N ALA A 248 -21.80 9.51 -16.75
CA ALA A 248 -22.07 10.67 -17.58
C ALA A 248 -23.58 10.79 -17.81
N TYR A 249 -24.12 11.97 -17.49
CA TYR A 249 -25.46 12.39 -17.85
C TYR A 249 -25.35 13.32 -19.06
N THR A 250 -25.89 12.88 -20.20
CA THR A 250 -25.87 13.65 -21.45
C THR A 250 -27.25 14.19 -21.77
N SER A 251 -27.35 15.45 -22.20
CA SER A 251 -28.59 16.09 -22.61
C SER A 251 -28.48 16.63 -24.04
N PRO A 252 -29.54 16.54 -24.87
CA PRO A 252 -29.61 17.19 -26.17
C PRO A 252 -29.97 18.67 -26.11
N THR A 253 -30.26 19.25 -24.94
CA THR A 253 -30.54 20.71 -24.80
C THR A 253 -29.56 21.43 -23.86
N SER A 254 -29.06 20.76 -22.81
CA SER A 254 -28.17 21.31 -21.79
C SER A 254 -26.78 20.67 -21.83
N GLN A 255 -25.81 21.27 -21.15
CA GLN A 255 -24.46 20.71 -20.99
C GLN A 255 -24.50 19.29 -20.41
N SER A 256 -23.57 18.43 -20.86
CA SER A 256 -23.37 17.14 -20.20
C SER A 256 -22.72 17.33 -18.84
N VAL A 257 -23.15 16.54 -17.85
CA VAL A 257 -22.61 16.56 -16.48
C VAL A 257 -22.21 15.16 -16.05
N GLY A 258 -21.18 15.05 -15.21
CA GLY A 258 -20.65 13.79 -14.70
C GLY A 258 -20.86 13.68 -13.20
N TYR A 259 -21.41 12.55 -12.74
CA TYR A 259 -21.12 12.09 -11.40
C TYR A 259 -19.75 11.39 -11.43
N LEU A 260 -18.78 11.99 -10.76
CA LEU A 260 -17.45 11.43 -10.65
C LEU A 260 -17.37 10.62 -9.35
N GLY A 261 -17.16 9.32 -9.48
CA GLY A 261 -16.77 8.46 -8.38
C GLY A 261 -15.28 8.62 -8.02
N THR A 262 -14.86 7.91 -6.99
CA THR A 262 -13.49 7.95 -6.47
C THR A 262 -12.66 6.83 -7.08
N SER A 263 -11.51 7.14 -7.66
CA SER A 263 -10.53 6.11 -8.04
C SER A 263 -9.82 5.53 -6.81
N SER A 264 -9.40 4.27 -6.86
CA SER A 264 -8.65 3.66 -5.76
C SER A 264 -7.33 4.36 -5.48
N SER A 265 -6.99 4.46 -4.19
CA SER A 265 -5.71 5.00 -3.75
C SER A 265 -4.53 4.25 -4.39
N LYS A 266 -3.42 4.94 -4.61
CA LYS A 266 -2.18 4.30 -5.07
C LYS A 266 -1.52 3.64 -3.88
N GLN A 267 -1.31 2.33 -3.97
CA GLN A 267 -0.60 1.58 -2.94
C GLN A 267 0.88 1.43 -3.31
N ILE A 268 1.74 1.44 -2.29
CA ILE A 268 3.10 0.90 -2.40
C ILE A 268 3.24 -0.29 -1.47
N GLN A 269 4.15 -1.19 -1.82
CA GLN A 269 4.45 -2.39 -1.05
C GLN A 269 5.95 -2.51 -0.86
N ILE A 270 6.36 -2.95 0.31
CA ILE A 270 7.75 -3.27 0.65
C ILE A 270 7.75 -4.69 1.18
N GLN A 271 8.50 -5.58 0.54
CA GLN A 271 8.68 -6.94 1.01
C GLN A 271 9.73 -6.93 2.11
N VAL A 272 9.44 -7.60 3.23
CA VAL A 272 10.38 -7.73 4.34
C VAL A 272 10.78 -9.19 4.49
N LYS A 273 12.09 -9.43 4.51
CA LYS A 273 12.72 -10.72 4.81
C LYS A 273 13.57 -10.57 6.06
N LEU A 274 13.64 -11.63 6.87
CA LEU A 274 14.57 -11.72 7.98
C LEU A 274 15.50 -12.91 7.75
N GLU A 275 16.80 -12.65 7.59
CA GLU A 275 17.83 -13.69 7.49
C GLU A 275 18.55 -13.88 8.83
N LEU A 276 18.46 -15.08 9.38
CA LEU A 276 19.07 -15.43 10.68
C LEU A 276 20.16 -16.48 10.52
N GLY A 277 21.14 -16.40 11.39
CA GLY A 277 22.24 -17.33 11.50
C GLY A 277 21.92 -18.50 12.42
N ARG A 278 22.48 -19.66 12.10
CA ARG A 278 22.62 -20.76 13.05
C ARG A 278 24.00 -21.38 12.99
N VAL A 279 24.48 -21.83 14.14
CA VAL A 279 25.80 -22.44 14.34
C VAL A 279 25.63 -23.83 14.93
N GLN A 280 26.36 -24.78 14.36
CA GLN A 280 26.60 -26.12 14.90
C GLN A 280 28.10 -26.45 14.81
N LEU A 281 28.56 -27.35 15.66
CA LEU A 281 29.90 -27.93 15.60
C LEU A 281 29.85 -29.45 15.55
N VAL A 282 30.90 -30.01 14.95
CA VAL A 282 31.24 -31.43 15.02
C VAL A 282 32.60 -31.54 15.71
N LYS A 283 32.63 -32.32 16.78
CA LYS A 283 33.84 -32.70 17.50
C LYS A 283 34.41 -33.96 16.90
N GLU A 284 35.69 -33.93 16.59
CA GLU A 284 36.43 -35.08 16.09
C GLU A 284 37.67 -35.34 16.94
N ASP A 285 38.11 -36.60 16.92
CA ASP A 285 39.48 -36.98 17.26
C ASP A 285 40.43 -36.50 16.15
N PHE A 286 41.60 -35.98 16.53
CA PHE A 286 42.57 -35.49 15.57
C PHE A 286 43.10 -36.57 14.62
N GLU A 287 43.33 -37.78 15.11
CA GLU A 287 43.92 -38.90 14.36
C GLU A 287 42.84 -39.77 13.70
N THR A 288 41.74 -40.04 14.41
CA THR A 288 40.72 -41.03 14.02
C THR A 288 39.37 -40.42 13.65
N SER A 289 39.28 -39.09 13.53
CA SER A 289 38.08 -38.36 13.07
C SER A 289 36.85 -38.63 13.95
N ASP A 290 35.82 -39.30 13.45
CA ASP A 290 34.55 -39.53 14.16
C ASP A 290 34.63 -40.65 15.22
N THR A 291 35.77 -41.36 15.31
CA THR A 291 35.96 -42.49 16.21
C THR A 291 36.84 -42.08 17.39
N PRO A 292 36.37 -42.16 18.65
CA PRO A 292 37.21 -41.89 19.81
C PRO A 292 38.33 -42.93 20.00
N GLN A 293 39.47 -42.50 20.53
CA GLN A 293 40.58 -43.40 20.87
C GLN A 293 40.44 -43.99 22.28
N GLY A 294 40.51 -45.32 22.38
CA GLY A 294 40.52 -46.03 23.67
C GLY A 294 39.24 -45.81 24.47
N GLU A 295 39.38 -45.41 25.74
CA GLU A 295 38.26 -45.12 26.65
C GLU A 295 37.81 -43.64 26.58
N ALA A 296 38.32 -42.86 25.61
CA ALA A 296 37.91 -41.49 25.40
C ALA A 296 36.50 -41.41 24.80
N THR A 297 35.85 -40.26 24.95
CA THR A 297 34.54 -39.98 24.34
C THR A 297 34.55 -38.59 23.70
N LEU A 298 33.76 -38.40 22.64
CA LEU A 298 33.51 -37.08 22.04
C LEU A 298 32.35 -36.36 22.73
N GLU A 299 31.62 -37.04 23.62
CA GLU A 299 30.47 -36.49 24.36
C GLU A 299 30.89 -35.52 25.46
N GLY A 300 30.12 -34.45 25.62
CA GLY A 300 30.23 -33.54 26.75
C GLY A 300 31.34 -32.50 26.64
N ALA A 301 31.91 -32.31 25.45
CA ALA A 301 32.71 -31.13 25.15
C ALA A 301 31.80 -29.90 25.18
N GLU A 302 32.27 -28.79 25.75
CA GLU A 302 31.52 -27.54 25.79
C GLU A 302 32.31 -26.43 25.10
N PHE A 303 31.66 -25.76 24.15
CA PHE A 303 32.19 -24.61 23.44
C PHE A 303 31.32 -23.39 23.71
N GLN A 304 31.96 -22.24 23.93
CA GLN A 304 31.28 -20.96 24.05
C GLN A 304 31.26 -20.25 22.70
N LEU A 305 30.09 -19.79 22.28
CA LEU A 305 29.91 -18.92 21.12
C LEU A 305 29.86 -17.47 21.60
N ILE A 306 30.78 -16.64 21.11
CA ILE A 306 30.95 -15.25 21.50
C ILE A 306 30.62 -14.36 20.31
N ASP A 307 29.77 -13.36 20.51
CA ASP A 307 29.51 -12.31 19.52
C ASP A 307 30.68 -11.32 19.52
N ASP A 308 31.37 -11.20 18.39
CA ASP A 308 32.57 -10.34 18.31
C ASP A 308 32.24 -8.84 18.39
N THR A 309 30.99 -8.45 18.16
CA THR A 309 30.53 -7.05 18.25
C THR A 309 30.25 -6.68 19.71
N THR A 310 29.48 -7.50 20.44
CA THR A 310 29.09 -7.19 21.82
C THR A 310 30.10 -7.71 22.85
N GLN A 311 30.98 -8.63 22.46
CA GLN A 311 31.90 -9.37 23.34
C GLN A 311 31.19 -10.23 24.39
N GLU A 312 29.91 -10.55 24.16
CA GLU A 312 29.11 -11.37 25.07
C GLU A 312 28.98 -12.81 24.57
N ALA A 313 28.88 -13.75 25.50
CA ALA A 313 28.55 -15.13 25.18
C ALA A 313 27.08 -15.24 24.80
N VAL A 314 26.80 -15.69 23.58
CA VAL A 314 25.44 -15.82 23.03
C VAL A 314 24.90 -17.25 23.10
N GLY A 315 25.73 -18.21 23.52
CA GLY A 315 25.30 -19.56 23.87
C GLY A 315 26.46 -20.52 24.11
N THR A 316 26.10 -21.75 24.51
CA THR A 316 27.02 -22.87 24.68
C THR A 316 26.60 -24.01 23.77
N LEU A 317 27.58 -24.58 23.06
CA LEU A 317 27.45 -25.77 22.24
C LEU A 317 28.01 -26.95 23.04
N THR A 318 27.22 -28.00 23.21
CA THR A 318 27.59 -29.22 23.94
C THR A 318 27.43 -30.42 23.03
N THR A 319 28.46 -31.25 22.96
CA THR A 319 28.54 -32.39 22.03
C THR A 319 27.86 -33.64 22.58
N ASP A 320 27.18 -34.38 21.71
CA ASP A 320 26.65 -35.72 21.97
C ASP A 320 27.73 -36.81 21.78
N ALA A 321 27.35 -38.08 21.97
CA ALA A 321 28.22 -39.22 21.80
C ALA A 321 28.74 -39.44 20.37
N GLN A 322 28.14 -38.79 19.37
CA GLN A 322 28.60 -38.78 17.98
C GLN A 322 29.45 -37.53 17.67
N GLY A 323 29.74 -36.71 18.68
CA GLY A 323 30.49 -35.46 18.54
C GLY A 323 29.67 -34.30 17.98
N ASN A 324 28.37 -34.45 17.71
CA ASN A 324 27.56 -33.35 17.19
C ASN A 324 27.09 -32.45 18.32
N SER A 325 27.21 -31.14 18.16
CA SER A 325 26.64 -30.21 19.14
C SER A 325 25.15 -29.97 18.94
N ASN A 326 24.49 -29.42 19.97
CA ASN A 326 23.25 -28.67 19.75
C ASN A 326 23.46 -27.52 18.76
N VAL A 327 22.36 -26.94 18.29
CA VAL A 327 22.36 -25.81 17.35
C VAL A 327 22.00 -24.54 18.10
N ILE A 328 22.79 -23.48 17.92
CA ILE A 328 22.40 -22.12 18.34
C ILE A 328 21.77 -21.42 17.13
N THR A 329 20.60 -20.82 17.30
CA THR A 329 19.81 -20.16 16.24
C THR A 329 19.54 -18.69 16.57
N ASP A 330 18.79 -17.99 15.71
CA ASP A 330 18.40 -16.58 15.87
C ASP A 330 19.59 -15.61 15.96
N LEU A 331 20.74 -15.99 15.39
CA LEU A 331 21.95 -15.17 15.42
C LEU A 331 21.86 -14.06 14.37
N PRO A 332 22.20 -12.81 14.71
CA PRO A 332 22.39 -11.78 13.71
C PRO A 332 23.43 -12.16 12.64
N THR A 333 23.08 -11.97 11.37
CA THR A 333 23.94 -12.35 10.22
C THR A 333 24.81 -11.21 9.70
N ASP A 334 24.64 -10.00 10.25
CA ASP A 334 25.51 -8.84 10.07
C ASP A 334 26.65 -8.77 11.10
N ARG A 335 26.84 -9.84 11.89
CA ARG A 335 27.90 -9.97 12.90
C ARG A 335 28.81 -11.17 12.61
N THR A 336 29.98 -11.17 13.25
CA THR A 336 30.89 -12.31 13.30
C THR A 336 30.91 -12.92 14.70
N TYR A 337 31.25 -14.20 14.77
CA TYR A 337 31.32 -14.93 16.03
C TYR A 337 32.61 -15.71 16.16
N THR A 338 33.07 -15.84 17.40
CA THR A 338 34.20 -16.68 17.78
C THR A 338 33.71 -17.85 18.63
N ILE A 339 34.16 -19.05 18.30
CA ILE A 339 33.91 -20.28 19.04
C ILE A 339 35.20 -20.64 19.78
N VAL A 340 35.08 -20.86 21.09
CA VAL A 340 36.19 -21.30 21.94
C VAL A 340 35.78 -22.54 22.73
N GLU A 341 36.65 -23.55 22.81
CA GLU A 341 36.41 -24.67 23.70
C GLU A 341 36.67 -24.24 25.15
N ILE A 342 35.71 -24.50 26.04
CA ILE A 342 35.80 -24.16 27.46
C ILE A 342 35.92 -25.41 28.34
N LYS A 343 35.59 -26.58 27.79
CA LYS A 343 35.72 -27.87 28.47
C LYS A 343 35.89 -28.97 27.44
N ALA A 344 37.03 -29.66 27.51
CA ALA A 344 37.31 -30.84 26.72
C ALA A 344 36.43 -32.03 27.18
N PRO A 345 36.09 -32.96 26.27
CA PRO A 345 35.41 -34.19 26.63
C PRO A 345 36.38 -35.18 27.31
N ASN A 346 35.83 -36.23 27.94
CA ASN A 346 36.66 -37.16 28.71
C ASN A 346 37.68 -37.91 27.83
N GLY A 347 38.96 -37.87 28.23
CA GLY A 347 40.07 -38.49 27.51
C GLY A 347 40.82 -37.56 26.54
N TYR A 348 40.36 -36.31 26.34
CA TYR A 348 40.95 -35.34 25.42
C TYR A 348 41.58 -34.13 26.13
N LYS A 349 42.55 -33.49 25.46
CA LYS A 349 43.14 -32.21 25.87
C LYS A 349 42.25 -31.05 25.40
N LEU A 350 42.13 -30.02 26.23
CA LEU A 350 41.47 -28.77 25.86
C LEU A 350 42.18 -28.14 24.64
N ASN A 351 41.41 -27.83 23.62
CA ASN A 351 41.88 -27.16 22.43
C ASN A 351 41.85 -25.63 22.61
N GLU A 352 43.00 -24.99 22.44
CA GLU A 352 43.14 -23.53 22.52
C GLU A 352 42.86 -22.81 21.19
N ASP A 353 42.69 -23.56 20.10
CA ASP A 353 42.32 -23.03 18.79
C ASP A 353 40.89 -22.47 18.80
N LYS A 354 40.68 -21.48 17.93
CA LYS A 354 39.39 -20.79 17.80
C LYS A 354 38.83 -21.02 16.40
N ALA A 355 37.53 -21.25 16.33
CA ALA A 355 36.81 -21.21 15.06
C ALA A 355 36.10 -19.85 14.91
N HIS A 356 36.06 -19.36 13.69
CA HIS A 356 35.41 -18.10 13.34
C HIS A 356 34.21 -18.34 12.42
N VAL A 357 33.11 -17.67 12.72
CA VAL A 357 31.88 -17.70 11.94
C VAL A 357 31.66 -16.32 11.32
N ASP A 358 31.56 -16.31 10.00
CA ASP A 358 31.16 -15.14 9.21
C ASP A 358 30.01 -15.56 8.28
N PHE A 359 28.83 -14.98 8.51
CA PHE A 359 27.64 -15.27 7.71
C PHE A 359 27.62 -14.52 6.37
N SER A 360 28.53 -13.59 6.11
CA SER A 360 28.56 -12.81 4.87
C SER A 360 28.84 -13.66 3.63
N SER A 361 29.60 -14.76 3.78
CA SER A 361 29.90 -15.72 2.71
C SER A 361 28.95 -16.91 2.64
N ILE A 362 27.94 -16.97 3.52
CA ILE A 362 26.98 -18.08 3.58
C ILE A 362 25.68 -17.65 2.89
N GLU A 363 25.28 -18.42 1.88
CA GLU A 363 23.97 -18.25 1.24
C GLU A 363 22.85 -18.69 2.18
N ALA A 364 21.77 -17.91 2.22
CA ALA A 364 20.59 -18.25 3.01
C ALA A 364 19.72 -19.28 2.27
N VAL A 365 19.29 -20.32 2.97
CA VAL A 365 18.27 -21.28 2.51
C VAL A 365 17.07 -21.13 3.44
N ASP A 366 15.89 -20.85 2.88
CA ASP A 366 14.67 -20.53 3.65
C ASP A 366 14.90 -19.44 4.72
N ASN A 367 15.67 -18.41 4.33
CA ASN A 367 16.12 -17.30 5.18
C ASN A 367 17.00 -17.69 6.37
N ILE A 368 17.64 -18.87 6.34
CA ILE A 368 18.59 -19.29 7.37
C ILE A 368 19.98 -19.45 6.75
N LYS A 369 20.96 -18.79 7.35
CA LYS A 369 22.38 -19.00 7.06
C LYS A 369 22.95 -20.01 8.05
N SER A 370 23.41 -21.15 7.55
CA SER A 370 23.85 -22.28 8.38
C SER A 370 25.36 -22.42 8.36
N TYR A 371 26.00 -22.30 9.52
CA TYR A 371 27.40 -22.65 9.71
C TYR A 371 27.52 -23.99 10.45
N THR A 372 28.34 -24.89 9.93
CA THR A 372 28.79 -26.10 10.61
C THR A 372 30.32 -26.15 10.55
N GLY A 373 30.96 -26.12 11.71
CA GLY A 373 32.42 -26.23 11.83
C GLY A 373 32.86 -27.55 12.44
N THR A 374 34.14 -27.90 12.29
CA THR A 374 34.75 -29.09 12.91
C THR A 374 35.89 -28.66 13.83
N MET A 375 35.93 -29.21 15.05
CA MET A 375 37.00 -28.99 16.04
C MET A 375 37.64 -30.31 16.45
N LYS A 376 38.96 -30.42 16.32
CA LYS A 376 39.73 -31.65 16.55
C LYS A 376 40.59 -31.57 17.80
N ASP A 377 40.60 -32.62 18.61
CA ASP A 377 41.43 -32.68 19.82
C ASP A 377 42.37 -33.87 19.80
N HIS A 378 43.48 -33.73 20.52
CA HIS A 378 44.39 -34.82 20.83
C HIS A 378 44.05 -35.46 22.19
N ILE A 379 44.24 -36.77 22.31
CA ILE A 379 44.10 -37.48 23.58
C ILE A 379 45.11 -37.00 24.64
N ILE A 380 44.74 -37.21 25.91
CA ILE A 380 45.66 -37.07 27.05
C ILE A 380 46.66 -38.23 27.01
N THR A 381 47.95 -37.90 26.84
CA THR A 381 49.08 -38.84 26.74
C THR A 381 49.66 -39.19 28.09
#